data_AF-A0A382LGF0-F1
#
_entry.id   AF-A0A382LGF0-F1
#
_cell.length_a   1.000
_cell.length_b   1.000
_cell.length_c   1.000
_cell.angle_alpha   90.00
_cell.angle_beta   90.00
_cell.angle_gamma   90.00
#
_symmetry.space_group_name_H-M   'P 1'
#
loop_
_entity.id
_entity.type
_entity.pdbx_description
1 polymer ?
#
loop_
_entity_poly.entity_id
_entity_poly.type
_entity_poly.pdbx_seq_one_letter_code
_entity_poly.pdbx_strand_id
1 'polypeptide(L)' 'MSILQVQTEDPSFVRDIHSKALLNTDYNALQQHRKERMYFHKQQSDINILRGQVEELTTIRVEMLEIKTLLKEIINK' A
#
# COMPACT_ATOMS: atom_id res chain seq x y z
N MET A 1 -10.86 -9.33 32.99
CA MET A 1 -10.51 -7.96 33.41
C MET A 1 -11.58 -7.03 32.90
N SER A 2 -12.37 -6.42 33.79
CA SER A 2 -13.30 -5.36 33.43
C SER A 2 -12.51 -4.10 33.10
N ILE A 3 -12.59 -3.62 31.85
CA ILE A 3 -11.97 -2.36 31.45
C ILE A 3 -12.84 -1.25 32.04
N LEU A 4 -12.35 -0.57 33.07
CA LEU A 4 -13.03 0.57 33.67
C LEU A 4 -12.81 1.79 32.78
N GLN A 5 -13.87 2.25 32.12
CA GLN A 5 -13.86 3.37 31.19
C GLN A 5 -14.77 4.49 31.71
N VAL A 6 -14.33 5.74 31.60
CA VAL A 6 -15.09 6.93 32.01
C VAL A 6 -15.35 7.81 30.80
N GLN A 7 -16.61 8.22 30.62
CA GLN A 7 -16.98 9.14 29.56
C GLN A 7 -16.40 10.53 29.85
N THR A 8 -15.78 11.15 28.85
CA THR A 8 -15.29 12.53 28.96
C THR A 8 -16.43 13.53 28.77
N GLU A 9 -16.12 14.82 28.96
CA GLU A 9 -17.06 15.93 28.73
C GLU A 9 -17.65 15.90 27.30
N ASP A 10 -16.88 15.42 26.33
CA ASP A 10 -17.34 15.11 24.98
C ASP A 10 -17.74 13.62 24.87
N PRO A 11 -18.99 13.29 24.49
CA PRO A 11 -19.49 11.92 24.40
C PRO A 11 -18.83 11.07 23.29
N SER A 12 -18.16 11.69 22.32
CA SER A 12 -17.42 10.98 21.26
C SER A 12 -16.09 10.39 21.75
N PHE A 13 -15.68 10.71 22.97
CA PHE A 13 -14.44 10.20 23.56
C PHE A 13 -14.70 9.50 24.90
N VAL A 14 -13.94 8.44 25.13
CA VAL A 14 -13.95 7.67 26.36
C VAL A 14 -12.54 7.54 26.87
N ARG A 15 -12.33 7.79 28.16
CA ARG A 15 -11.02 7.70 28.80
C ARG A 15 -10.90 6.36 29.52
N ASP A 16 -9.86 5.62 29.20
CA ASP A 16 -9.48 4.45 30.00
C ASP A 16 -8.85 4.91 31.32
N ILE A 17 -9.35 4.39 32.45
CA ILE A 17 -8.94 4.82 33.79
C ILE A 17 -7.48 4.43 34.08
N HIS A 18 -7.04 3.27 33.59
CA HIS A 18 -5.71 2.75 33.93
C HIS A 18 -4.62 3.34 33.04
N SER A 19 -4.85 3.35 31.72
CA SER A 19 -3.88 3.88 30.77
C SER A 19 -3.95 5.40 30.60
N LYS A 20 -5.04 6.02 31.08
CA LYS A 20 -5.38 7.44 30.84
C LYS A 20 -5.51 7.80 29.36
N ALA A 21 -5.55 6.82 28.45
CA ALA A 21 -5.68 7.04 27.02
C ALA A 21 -7.09 7.55 26.68
N LEU A 22 -7.15 8.48 25.73
CA LEU A 22 -8.41 8.94 25.12
C LEU A 22 -8.70 8.03 23.93
N LEU A 23 -9.84 7.33 24.00
CA LEU A 23 -10.31 6.43 22.96
C LEU A 23 -11.46 7.11 22.23
N ASN A 24 -11.35 7.20 20.92
CA ASN A 24 -12.44 7.64 20.07
C ASN A 24 -13.50 6.52 19.98
N THR A 25 -14.75 6.84 20.25
CA THR A 25 -15.87 5.89 20.14
C THR A 25 -16.53 5.89 18.76
N ASP A 26 -16.12 6.80 17.87
CA ASP A 26 -16.65 6.89 16.52
C ASP A 26 -16.23 5.68 15.67
N TYR A 27 -17.15 4.73 15.61
CA TYR A 27 -17.02 3.53 14.82
C TYR A 27 -16.87 3.83 13.32
N ASN A 28 -17.50 4.89 12.81
CA ASN A 28 -17.46 5.24 11.40
C ASN A 28 -16.07 5.75 11.02
N ALA A 29 -15.48 6.63 11.82
CA ALA A 29 -14.11 7.11 11.63
C ALA A 29 -13.10 5.94 11.64
N LEU A 30 -13.26 4.98 12.56
CA LEU A 30 -12.40 3.80 12.61
C LEU A 30 -12.53 2.93 11.35
N GLN A 31 -13.76 2.69 10.88
CA GLN A 31 -14.00 1.93 9.67
C GLN A 31 -13.47 2.63 8.42
N GLN A 32 -13.62 3.95 8.34
CA GLN A 32 -13.08 4.75 7.25
C GLN A 32 -11.55 4.66 7.21
N HIS A 33 -10.86 4.89 8.33
CA HIS A 33 -9.40 4.75 8.40
C HIS A 33 -8.91 3.34 8.00
N ARG A 34 -9.65 2.29 8.41
CA ARG A 34 -9.33 0.91 8.00
C ARG A 34 -9.46 0.71 6.49
N LYS A 35 -10.53 1.25 5.88
CA LYS A 35 -10.74 1.20 4.42
C LYS A 35 -9.64 1.96 3.68
N GLU A 36 -9.30 3.16 4.14
CA GLU A 36 -8.24 3.99 3.55
C GLU A 36 -6.89 3.26 3.61
N ARG A 37 -6.52 2.69 4.76
CA ARG A 37 -5.28 1.88 4.84
C ARG A 37 -5.28 0.71 3.86
N MET A 38 -6.37 -0.05 3.77
CA MET A 38 -6.46 -1.15 2.80
C MET A 38 -6.34 -0.67 1.36
N TYR A 39 -6.95 0.47 1.04
CA TYR A 39 -6.85 1.10 -0.27
C TYR A 39 -5.41 1.48 -0.62
N PHE A 40 -4.71 2.17 0.28
CA PHE A 40 -3.30 2.54 0.06
C PHE A 40 -2.39 1.33 -0.05
N HIS A 41 -2.60 0.29 0.77
CA HIS A 41 -1.85 -0.95 0.65
C HIS A 41 -2.07 -1.63 -0.70
N LYS A 42 -3.32 -1.66 -1.19
CA LYS A 42 -3.64 -2.21 -2.50
C LYS A 42 -2.96 -1.41 -3.62
N GLN A 43 -3.08 -0.08 -3.59
CA GLN A 43 -2.41 0.78 -4.56
C GLN A 43 -0.90 0.57 -4.60
N GLN A 44 -0.26 0.44 -3.43
CA GLN A 44 1.18 0.18 -3.36
C GLN A 44 1.55 -1.17 -3.97
N SER A 45 0.73 -2.19 -3.74
CA SER A 45 0.90 -3.51 -4.37
C SER A 45 0.76 -3.42 -5.89
N ASP A 46 -0.27 -2.75 -6.38
CA ASP A 46 -0.53 -2.59 -7.82
C ASP A 46 0.64 -1.84 -8.49
N ILE A 47 1.18 -0.79 -7.86
CA ILE A 47 2.36 -0.07 -8.33
C ILE A 47 3.59 -0.99 -8.41
N ASN A 48 3.79 -1.86 -7.41
CA ASN A 48 4.94 -2.76 -7.40
C ASN A 48 4.85 -3.81 -8.51
N ILE A 49 3.64 -4.34 -8.78
CA ILE A 49 3.41 -5.28 -9.89
C ILE A 49 3.71 -4.59 -11.22
N LEU A 50 3.20 -3.37 -11.44
CA LEU A 50 3.45 -2.62 -12.67
C LEU A 50 4.93 -2.32 -12.88
N ARG A 51 5.68 -2.01 -11.81
CA ARG A 51 7.13 -1.81 -11.90
C ARG A 51 7.85 -3.07 -12.36
N GLY A 52 7.52 -4.23 -11.80
CA GLY A 52 8.08 -5.51 -12.24
C GLY A 52 7.82 -5.79 -13.72
N GLN A 53 6.58 -5.55 -14.18
CA GLN A 53 6.23 -5.71 -15.59
C GLN A 53 7.02 -4.76 -16.51
N VAL A 54 7.25 -3.52 -16.09
CA VAL A 54 8.06 -2.55 -16.86
C VAL A 54 9.53 -2.98 -16.92
N GLU A 55 10.07 -3.51 -15.83
CA GLU A 55 11.43 -4.06 -15.79
C GLU A 55 11.58 -5.23 -16.78
N GLU A 56 10.65 -6.19 -16.77
CA GLU A 56 10.61 -7.30 -17.73
C GLU A 56 10.48 -6.82 -19.19
N LEU A 57 9.64 -5.82 -19.47
CA LEU A 57 9.55 -5.25 -20.82
C LEU A 57 10.86 -4.57 -21.25
N THR A 58 11.58 -3.98 -20.29
CA THR A 58 12.86 -3.33 -20.55
C THR A 58 13.94 -4.37 -20.87
N THR A 59 13.99 -5.50 -20.17
CA THR A 59 14.93 -6.58 -20.49
C THR A 59 14.66 -7.15 -21.87
N ILE A 60 13.39 -7.46 -22.20
CA ILE A 60 12.99 -7.93 -23.54
C ILE A 60 13.42 -6.94 -24.62
N ARG A 61 13.24 -5.63 -24.38
CA ARG A 61 13.67 -4.59 -25.33
C ARG A 61 15.18 -4.65 -25.60
N VAL A 62 16.00 -4.88 -24.58
CA VAL A 62 17.46 -5.01 -24.72
C VAL A 62 17.79 -6.24 -25.55
N GLU A 63 17.23 -7.40 -25.22
CA GLU A 63 17.44 -8.65 -25.97
C GLU A 63 17.03 -8.52 -27.45
N MET A 64 15.93 -7.81 -27.74
CA MET A 64 15.50 -7.54 -29.11
C MET A 64 16.47 -6.64 -29.88
N LEU A 65 17.10 -5.67 -29.22
CA LEU A 65 18.12 -4.83 -29.83
C LEU A 65 19.38 -5.65 -30.14
N GLU A 66 19.78 -6.55 -29.24
CA GLU A 66 20.90 -7.47 -29.45
C GLU A 66 20.65 -8.41 -30.64
N ILE A 67 19.46 -9.00 -30.72
CA ILE A 67 19.08 -9.82 -31.88
C ILE A 67 19.13 -9.01 -33.17
N LYS A 68 18.64 -7.77 -33.15
CA LYS A 68 18.72 -6.88 -34.32
C LYS A 68 20.17 -6.59 -34.73
N THR A 69 21.08 -6.39 -33.78
CA THR A 69 22.51 -6.17 -34.09
C THR A 69 23.14 -7.43 -34.68
N LEU A 70 22.89 -8.60 -34.09
CA LEU A 70 23.40 -9.88 -34.60
C LEU A 70 22.91 -10.17 -36.03
N LEU A 71 21.63 -9.90 -36.32
CA LEU A 71 21.08 -10.05 -37.67
C LEU A 71 21.75 -9.11 -38.68
N LYS A 72 22.04 -7.87 -38.29
CA LYS A 72 22.78 -6.93 -39.15
C LYS A 72 24.21 -7.38 -39.43
N GLU A 73 24.90 -7.94 -38.45
CA GLU A 73 26.25 -8.49 -38.64
C GLU A 73 26.27 -9.68 -39.61
N ILE A 74 25.23 -10.52 -39.59
CA ILE A 74 25.09 -11.63 -40.54
C ILE A 74 24.84 -11.12 -41.97
N ILE A 75 24.00 -10.09 -42.12
CA ILE A 75 23.66 -9.53 -43.45
C ILE A 75 24.83 -8.73 -44.05
N ASN A 76 25.62 -8.05 -43.22
CA ASN A 76 26.76 -7.24 -43.65
C ASN A 76 28.07 -8.05 -43.80
N LYS A 77 28.02 -9.37 -43.63
CA LYS A 77 29.09 -10.33 -43.96
C LYS A 77 28.97 -10.80 -45.39
#